data_AF-A0A5S9MF26-F1
#
_entry.id   AF-A0A5S9MF26-F1
#
_cell.length_a   1.000
_cell.length_b   1.000
_cell.length_c   1.000
_cell.angle_alpha   90.00
_cell.angle_beta   90.00
_cell.angle_gamma   90.00
#
_symmetry.space_group_name_H-M   'P 1'
#
loop_
_entity.id
_entity.type
_entity.pdbx_description
1 polymer ?
#
loop_
_entity_poly.entity_id
_entity_poly.type
_entity_poly.pdbx_seq_one_letter_code
_entity_poly.pdbx_strand_id
1 'polypeptide(L)'
;MFTSLKLSDKSMSQLASAQQQKKTIGLMMFVVGFLGLSFLVTSGCILYFKQMNESEEEQSSYTILRKLGFTEKDLLKGIRLKQLFNFGIPLIIGLLHSYFAVQSGWFLFGGELWTPMLIVMSIYTALYSVFGFLSVQYYKKVIKESL
;
A
#
# COMPACT_ATOMS: atom_id res chain seq x y z
N MET A 1 -23.11 -54.88 2.93
CA MET A 1 -23.91 -53.98 3.80
C MET A 1 -23.02 -53.15 4.74
N PHE A 2 -22.11 -53.76 5.53
CA PHE A 2 -21.24 -52.99 6.45
C PHE A 2 -20.19 -52.09 5.75
N THR A 3 -19.63 -52.53 4.62
CA THR A 3 -18.65 -51.74 3.86
C THR A 3 -19.27 -50.50 3.19
N SER A 4 -20.51 -50.61 2.69
CA SER A 4 -21.22 -49.48 2.08
C SER A 4 -21.62 -48.42 3.10
N LEU A 5 -21.99 -48.83 4.32
CA LEU A 5 -22.26 -47.90 5.43
C LEU A 5 -21.00 -47.13 5.84
N LYS A 6 -19.84 -47.81 5.94
CA LYS A 6 -18.56 -47.18 6.29
C LYS A 6 -18.05 -46.22 5.22
N LEU A 7 -18.31 -46.51 3.94
CA LEU A 7 -18.00 -45.63 2.81
C LEU A 7 -18.90 -44.38 2.81
N SER A 8 -20.18 -44.54 3.08
CA SER A 8 -21.14 -43.44 3.18
C SER A 8 -20.78 -42.49 4.34
N ASP A 9 -20.47 -43.03 5.52
CA ASP A 9 -20.11 -42.22 6.70
C ASP A 9 -18.79 -41.45 6.49
N LYS A 10 -17.78 -42.11 5.90
CA LYS A 10 -16.53 -41.44 5.51
C LYS A 10 -16.77 -40.32 4.50
N SER A 11 -17.64 -40.52 3.52
CA SER A 11 -17.97 -39.48 2.53
C SER A 11 -18.70 -38.28 3.15
N MET A 12 -19.63 -38.53 4.08
CA MET A 12 -20.35 -37.50 4.82
C MET A 12 -19.42 -36.70 5.74
N SER A 13 -18.50 -37.38 6.43
CA SER A 13 -17.48 -36.75 7.27
C SER A 13 -16.53 -35.85 6.46
N GLN A 14 -16.08 -36.29 5.28
CA GLN A 14 -15.23 -35.50 4.38
C GLN A 14 -15.99 -34.31 3.77
N LEU A 15 -17.28 -34.45 3.47
CA LEU A 15 -18.13 -33.35 3.01
C LEU A 15 -18.33 -32.30 4.10
N ALA A 16 -18.60 -32.74 5.34
CA ALA A 16 -18.77 -31.85 6.48
C ALA A 16 -17.48 -31.09 6.81
N SER A 17 -16.31 -31.78 6.79
CA SER A 17 -15.02 -31.13 7.01
C SER A 17 -14.67 -30.14 5.91
N ALA A 18 -14.93 -30.47 4.64
CA ALA A 18 -14.73 -29.56 3.52
C ALA A 18 -15.65 -28.32 3.59
N GLN A 19 -16.91 -28.49 3.97
CA GLN A 19 -17.83 -27.36 4.16
C GLN A 19 -17.41 -26.47 5.33
N GLN A 20 -16.97 -27.06 6.44
CA GLN A 20 -16.46 -26.32 7.59
C GLN A 20 -15.20 -25.54 7.22
N GLN A 21 -14.27 -26.16 6.50
CA GLN A 21 -13.05 -25.50 6.02
C GLN A 21 -13.38 -24.33 5.08
N LYS A 22 -14.32 -24.51 4.15
CA LYS A 22 -14.78 -23.42 3.27
C LYS A 22 -15.39 -22.26 4.05
N LYS A 23 -16.20 -22.53 5.08
CA LYS A 23 -16.78 -21.48 5.94
C LYS A 23 -15.70 -20.70 6.69
N THR A 24 -14.74 -21.40 7.30
CA THR A 24 -13.65 -20.78 8.04
C THR A 24 -12.74 -19.95 7.14
N ILE A 25 -12.33 -20.50 5.99
CA ILE A 25 -11.51 -19.78 5.00
C ILE A 25 -12.26 -18.57 4.44
N GLY A 26 -13.56 -18.71 4.12
CA GLY A 26 -14.37 -17.60 3.63
C GLY A 26 -14.49 -16.45 4.62
N LEU A 27 -14.73 -16.76 5.90
CA LEU A 27 -14.74 -15.75 6.97
C LEU A 27 -13.36 -15.08 7.11
N MET A 28 -12.27 -15.86 7.09
CA MET A 28 -10.92 -15.33 7.17
C MET A 28 -10.59 -14.41 5.99
N MET A 29 -10.91 -14.81 4.76
CA MET A 29 -10.72 -13.99 3.56
C MET A 29 -11.50 -12.68 3.64
N PHE A 30 -12.74 -12.71 4.14
CA PHE A 30 -13.53 -11.50 4.36
C PHE A 30 -12.87 -10.56 5.36
N VAL A 31 -12.48 -11.06 6.54
CA VAL A 31 -11.85 -10.26 7.59
C VAL A 31 -10.53 -9.66 7.11
N VAL A 32 -9.66 -10.47 6.50
CA VAL A 32 -8.35 -10.02 5.99
C VAL A 32 -8.54 -9.01 4.85
N GLY A 33 -9.47 -9.26 3.92
CA GLY A 33 -9.77 -8.33 2.83
C GLY A 33 -10.32 -6.99 3.32
N PHE A 34 -11.27 -7.02 4.26
CA PHE A 34 -11.85 -5.81 4.86
C PHE A 34 -10.81 -5.01 5.64
N LEU A 35 -10.01 -5.67 6.49
CA LEU A 35 -8.94 -5.03 7.23
C LEU A 35 -7.87 -4.44 6.30
N GLY A 36 -7.51 -5.16 5.23
CA GLY A 36 -6.59 -4.68 4.21
C GLY A 36 -7.11 -3.41 3.52
N LEU A 37 -8.37 -3.40 3.11
CA LEU A 37 -9.00 -2.22 2.52
C LEU A 37 -9.08 -1.03 3.49
N SER A 38 -9.46 -1.27 4.74
CA SER A 38 -9.47 -0.25 5.80
C SER A 38 -8.08 0.34 6.04
N PHE A 39 -7.04 -0.50 6.07
CA PHE A 39 -5.66 -0.06 6.22
C PHE A 39 -5.17 0.78 5.04
N LEU A 40 -5.54 0.39 3.80
CA LEU A 40 -5.24 1.17 2.60
C LEU A 40 -5.88 2.56 2.65
N VAL A 41 -7.16 2.65 3.00
CA VAL A 41 -7.86 3.94 3.15
C VAL A 41 -7.20 4.78 4.24
N THR A 42 -6.96 4.21 5.41
CA THR A 42 -6.35 4.91 6.56
C THR A 42 -4.96 5.43 6.20
N SER A 43 -4.15 4.60 5.54
CA SER A 43 -2.82 4.99 5.07
C SER A 43 -2.88 6.11 4.02
N GLY A 44 -3.86 6.05 3.11
CA GLY A 44 -4.14 7.15 2.16
C GLY A 44 -4.49 8.47 2.86
N CYS A 45 -5.35 8.43 3.88
CA CYS A 45 -5.69 9.61 4.68
C CYS A 45 -4.47 10.18 5.42
N ILE A 46 -3.65 9.32 6.02
CA ILE A 46 -2.42 9.75 6.71
C ILE A 46 -1.44 10.41 5.71
N LEU A 47 -1.24 9.81 4.53
CA LEU A 47 -0.37 10.36 3.48
C LEU A 47 -0.87 11.70 2.95
N TYR A 48 -2.18 11.87 2.84
CA TYR A 48 -2.81 13.12 2.45
C TYR A 48 -2.56 14.22 3.48
N PHE A 49 -2.88 13.98 4.75
CA PHE A 49 -2.69 14.98 5.81
C PHE A 49 -1.21 15.31 6.03
N LYS A 50 -0.32 14.31 5.93
CA LYS A 50 1.13 14.54 5.98
C LYS A 50 1.57 15.53 4.91
N GLN A 51 1.14 15.35 3.66
CA GLN A 51 1.48 16.29 2.58
C GLN A 51 0.89 17.68 2.79
N MET A 52 -0.35 17.75 3.28
CA MET A 52 -1.00 19.03 3.56
C MET A 52 -0.19 19.84 4.59
N ASN A 53 0.13 19.21 5.73
CA ASN A 53 0.93 19.84 6.79
C ASN A 53 2.34 20.21 6.29
N GLU A 54 3.05 19.29 5.63
CA GLU A 54 4.39 19.58 5.09
C GLU A 54 4.36 20.78 4.13
N SER A 55 3.30 20.92 3.33
CA SER A 55 3.17 22.01 2.38
C SER A 55 2.90 23.37 3.04
N GLU A 56 2.08 23.39 4.09
CA GLU A 56 1.81 24.60 4.88
C GLU A 56 3.05 25.05 5.66
N GLU A 57 3.75 24.13 6.33
CA GLU A 57 4.96 24.43 7.10
C GLU A 57 6.10 25.00 6.22
N GLU A 58 6.25 24.48 5.00
CA GLU A 58 7.33 24.89 4.11
C GLU A 58 7.06 26.18 3.32
N GLN A 59 5.79 26.61 3.21
CA GLN A 59 5.42 27.81 2.45
C GLN A 59 6.18 29.07 2.92
N SER A 60 6.30 29.26 4.23
CA SER A 60 7.06 30.37 4.81
C SER A 60 8.55 30.30 4.45
N SER A 61 9.14 29.11 4.56
CA SER A 61 10.55 28.88 4.21
C SER A 61 10.83 29.15 2.74
N TYR A 62 9.94 28.73 1.83
CA TYR A 62 10.07 29.03 0.40
C TYR A 62 9.94 30.51 0.08
N THR A 63 9.08 31.23 0.80
CA THR A 63 8.97 32.68 0.68
C THR A 63 10.28 33.38 1.07
N ILE A 64 10.95 32.92 2.13
CA ILE A 64 12.26 33.45 2.55
C ILE A 64 13.32 33.16 1.50
N LEU A 65 13.42 31.92 1.01
CA LEU A 65 14.39 31.54 -0.02
C LEU A 65 14.21 32.35 -1.31
N ARG A 66 12.96 32.68 -1.67
CA ARG A 66 12.64 33.56 -2.79
C ARG A 66 13.13 34.99 -2.57
N LYS A 67 13.00 35.53 -1.35
CA LYS A 67 13.58 36.84 -0.97
C LYS A 67 15.11 36.86 -1.01
N LEU A 68 15.75 35.71 -0.84
CA LEU A 68 17.21 35.53 -0.96
C LEU A 68 17.69 35.35 -2.42
N GLY A 69 16.78 35.39 -3.40
CA GLY A 69 17.13 35.35 -4.83
C GLY A 69 17.06 33.96 -5.49
N PHE A 70 16.55 32.94 -4.80
CA PHE A 70 16.34 31.62 -5.43
C PHE A 70 15.21 31.69 -6.46
N THR A 71 15.44 31.07 -7.63
CA THR A 71 14.41 31.00 -8.67
C THR A 71 13.36 29.94 -8.35
N GLU A 72 12.18 30.04 -8.96
CA GLU A 72 11.15 28.99 -8.86
C GLU A 72 11.68 27.61 -9.27
N LYS A 73 12.55 27.56 -10.28
CA LYS A 73 13.11 26.30 -10.80
C LYS A 73 14.00 25.62 -9.77
N ASP A 74 14.77 26.39 -9.00
CA ASP A 74 15.65 25.87 -7.96
C ASP A 74 14.84 25.27 -6.82
N LEU A 75 13.81 25.98 -6.37
CA LEU A 75 12.88 25.52 -5.34
C LEU A 75 12.14 24.24 -5.76
N LEU A 76 11.61 24.22 -7.00
CA LEU A 76 10.91 23.06 -7.55
C LEU A 76 11.81 21.83 -7.74
N LYS A 77 13.10 22.03 -8.04
CA LYS A 77 14.07 20.93 -8.12
C LYS A 77 14.33 20.34 -6.73
N GLY A 78 14.48 21.18 -5.71
CA GLY A 78 14.63 20.76 -4.32
C GLY A 78 13.44 19.96 -3.82
N ILE A 79 12.22 20.48 -4.03
CA ILE A 79 10.97 19.82 -3.62
C ILE A 79 10.81 18.46 -4.27
N ARG A 80 11.06 18.35 -5.58
CA ARG A 80 10.95 17.08 -6.29
C ARG A 80 11.91 16.03 -5.74
N LEU A 81 13.14 16.43 -5.40
CA LEU A 81 14.12 15.52 -4.81
C LEU A 81 13.70 15.09 -3.40
N LYS A 82 13.29 16.05 -2.55
CA LYS A 82 12.76 15.76 -1.22
C LYS A 82 11.58 14.79 -1.29
N GLN A 83 10.67 15.02 -2.22
CA GLN A 83 9.48 14.21 -2.41
C GLN A 83 9.82 12.80 -2.90
N LEU A 84 10.80 12.67 -3.81
CA LEU A 84 11.31 11.37 -4.24
C LEU A 84 11.89 10.58 -3.07
N PHE A 85 12.60 11.23 -2.14
CA PHE A 85 13.09 10.55 -0.94
C PHE A 85 11.96 10.18 0.04
N ASN A 86 11.03 11.12 0.30
CA ASN A 86 9.95 10.93 1.27
C ASN A 86 8.98 9.79 0.86
N PHE A 87 8.77 9.60 -0.44
CA PHE A 87 7.90 8.54 -0.97
C PHE A 87 8.67 7.32 -1.49
N GLY A 88 9.85 7.52 -2.07
CA GLY A 88 10.64 6.46 -2.68
C GLY A 88 11.26 5.51 -1.66
N ILE A 89 11.77 6.02 -0.53
CA ILE A 89 12.34 5.16 0.51
C ILE A 89 11.27 4.20 1.09
N PRO A 90 10.11 4.68 1.57
CA PRO A 90 9.07 3.78 2.08
C PRO A 90 8.54 2.82 1.01
N LEU A 91 8.39 3.29 -0.24
CA LEU A 91 7.94 2.45 -1.35
C LEU A 91 8.90 1.27 -1.56
N ILE A 92 10.20 1.53 -1.71
CA ILE A 92 11.21 0.49 -1.95
C ILE A 92 11.25 -0.49 -0.76
N ILE A 93 11.25 0.01 0.47
CA ILE A 93 11.25 -0.84 1.67
C ILE A 93 10.01 -1.73 1.71
N GLY A 94 8.83 -1.18 1.42
CA GLY A 94 7.58 -1.92 1.38
C GLY A 94 7.55 -3.00 0.29
N LEU A 95 8.07 -2.69 -0.90
CA LEU A 95 8.17 -3.66 -1.99
C LEU A 95 9.15 -4.80 -1.66
N LEU A 96 10.32 -4.47 -1.10
CA LEU A 96 11.28 -5.48 -0.65
C LEU A 96 10.68 -6.35 0.45
N HIS A 97 10.04 -5.75 1.46
CA HIS A 97 9.39 -6.49 2.55
C HIS A 97 8.32 -7.46 2.02
N SER A 98 7.49 -6.99 1.08
CA SER A 98 6.44 -7.82 0.46
C SER A 98 7.02 -8.99 -0.33
N TYR A 99 8.09 -8.74 -1.09
CA TYR A 99 8.78 -9.78 -1.85
C TYR A 99 9.38 -10.86 -0.93
N PHE A 100 10.11 -10.45 0.11
CA PHE A 100 10.70 -11.39 1.07
C PHE A 100 9.63 -12.20 1.82
N ALA A 101 8.53 -11.57 2.24
CA ALA A 101 7.45 -12.26 2.94
C ALA A 101 6.85 -13.40 2.10
N VAL A 102 6.61 -13.15 0.81
CA VAL A 102 6.05 -14.18 -0.09
C VAL A 102 7.09 -15.25 -0.41
N GLN A 103 8.35 -14.88 -0.60
CA GLN A 103 9.42 -15.85 -0.83
C GLN A 103 9.58 -16.82 0.35
N SER A 104 9.52 -16.29 1.59
CA SER A 104 9.51 -17.12 2.80
C SER A 104 8.24 -17.96 2.92
N GLY A 105 7.09 -17.42 2.54
CA GLY A 105 5.81 -18.16 2.54
C GLY A 105 5.82 -19.33 1.56
N TRP A 106 6.34 -19.15 0.35
CA TRP A 106 6.56 -20.23 -0.62
C TRP A 106 7.46 -21.33 -0.03
N PHE A 107 8.57 -20.94 0.61
CA PHE A 107 9.50 -21.89 1.23
C PHE A 107 8.85 -22.74 2.34
N LEU A 108 7.94 -22.16 3.13
CA LEU A 108 7.30 -22.85 4.25
C LEU A 108 6.04 -23.63 3.88
N PHE A 109 5.26 -23.17 2.89
CA PHE A 109 3.93 -23.69 2.59
C PHE A 109 3.74 -24.24 1.17
N GLY A 110 4.73 -24.06 0.27
CA GLY A 110 4.76 -24.67 -1.07
C GLY A 110 3.70 -24.20 -2.06
N GLY A 111 3.02 -23.07 -1.82
CA GLY A 111 1.92 -22.56 -2.66
C GLY A 111 2.25 -21.26 -3.39
N GLU A 112 1.98 -21.19 -4.71
CA GLU A 112 2.42 -20.09 -5.58
C GLU A 112 1.58 -18.84 -5.31
N LEU A 113 2.16 -17.84 -4.62
CA LEU A 113 1.49 -16.60 -4.24
C LEU A 113 1.93 -15.38 -5.08
N TRP A 114 2.47 -15.61 -6.27
CA TRP A 114 2.99 -14.55 -7.13
C TRP A 114 1.89 -13.62 -7.65
N THR A 115 0.77 -14.17 -8.12
CA THR A 115 -0.36 -13.37 -8.63
C THR A 115 -0.92 -12.40 -7.58
N PRO A 116 -1.30 -12.84 -6.35
CA PRO A 116 -1.80 -11.91 -5.34
C PRO A 116 -0.73 -10.92 -4.86
N MET A 117 0.55 -11.32 -4.80
CA MET A 117 1.66 -10.41 -4.49
C MET A 117 1.73 -9.25 -5.49
N LEU A 118 1.75 -9.55 -6.80
CA LEU A 118 1.88 -8.54 -7.85
C LEU A 118 0.69 -7.56 -7.84
N ILE A 119 -0.53 -8.04 -7.60
CA ILE A 119 -1.71 -7.18 -7.50
C ILE A 119 -1.56 -6.18 -6.34
N VAL A 120 -1.20 -6.66 -5.14
CA VAL A 120 -1.06 -5.80 -3.95
C VAL A 120 0.10 -4.82 -4.12
N MET A 121 1.26 -5.26 -4.61
CA MET A 121 2.41 -4.40 -4.88
C MET A 121 2.08 -3.32 -5.93
N SER A 122 1.30 -3.67 -6.95
CA SER A 122 0.86 -2.72 -7.98
C SER A 122 -0.05 -1.64 -7.40
N ILE A 123 -1.04 -2.02 -6.59
CA ILE A 123 -1.96 -1.07 -5.94
C ILE A 123 -1.17 -0.16 -4.98
N TYR A 124 -0.28 -0.73 -4.17
CA TYR A 124 0.56 0.03 -3.24
C TYR A 124 1.46 1.04 -3.97
N THR A 125 2.10 0.60 -5.05
CA THR A 125 2.95 1.47 -5.90
C THR A 125 2.13 2.57 -6.56
N ALA A 126 0.95 2.25 -7.08
CA ALA A 126 0.06 3.24 -7.69
C ALA A 126 -0.38 4.29 -6.66
N LEU A 127 -0.77 3.87 -5.45
CA LEU A 127 -1.15 4.76 -4.37
C LEU A 127 -0.01 5.74 -4.03
N TYR A 128 1.19 5.22 -3.76
CA TYR A 128 2.35 6.07 -3.45
C TYR A 128 2.73 6.99 -4.61
N SER A 129 2.62 6.53 -5.85
CA SER A 129 2.94 7.33 -7.04
C SER A 129 1.96 8.48 -7.25
N VAL A 130 0.65 8.24 -7.05
CA VAL A 130 -0.40 9.27 -7.15
C VAL A 130 -0.15 10.37 -6.11
N PHE A 131 0.07 10.00 -4.85
CA PHE A 131 0.37 10.97 -3.80
C PHE A 131 1.71 11.68 -4.02
N GLY A 132 2.72 10.96 -4.48
CA GLY A 132 4.00 11.52 -4.92
C GLY A 132 3.82 12.65 -5.94
N PHE A 133 3.03 12.37 -6.98
CA PHE A 133 2.73 13.32 -8.04
C PHE A 133 1.85 14.50 -7.58
N LEU A 134 0.79 14.23 -6.81
CA LEU A 134 -0.10 15.25 -6.26
C LEU A 134 0.67 16.25 -5.40
N SER A 135 1.60 15.80 -4.55
CA SER A 135 2.44 16.70 -3.76
C SER A 135 3.21 17.70 -4.63
N VAL A 136 3.92 17.22 -5.66
CA VAL A 136 4.73 18.09 -6.52
C VAL A 136 3.84 19.13 -7.21
N GLN A 137 2.64 18.75 -7.63
CA GLN A 137 1.67 19.66 -8.24
C GLN A 137 1.11 20.68 -7.22
N TYR A 138 0.84 20.24 -5.99
CA TYR A 138 0.38 21.11 -4.91
C TYR A 138 1.45 22.17 -4.57
N TYR A 139 2.69 21.76 -4.37
CA TYR A 139 3.80 22.68 -4.13
C TYR A 139 4.02 23.66 -5.28
N LYS A 140 3.94 23.20 -6.53
CA LYS A 140 3.98 24.11 -7.70
C LYS A 140 2.90 25.17 -7.63
N LYS A 141 1.68 24.80 -7.21
CA LYS A 141 0.57 25.73 -7.07
C LYS A 141 0.82 26.73 -5.93
N VAL A 142 1.21 26.25 -4.75
CA VAL A 142 1.51 27.09 -3.57
C VAL A 142 2.59 28.11 -3.87
N ILE A 143 3.66 27.69 -4.57
CA ILE A 143 4.76 28.55 -4.98
C ILE A 143 4.33 29.61 -5.98
N LYS A 144 3.43 29.27 -6.91
CA LYS A 144 2.91 30.20 -7.89
C LYS A 144 1.94 31.22 -7.27
N GLU A 145 1.19 30.84 -6.24
CA GLU A 145 0.24 31.71 -5.53
C GLU A 145 0.91 32.63 -4.48
N SER A 146 2.18 32.40 -4.16
CA SER A 146 2.96 33.21 -3.20
C SER A 146 3.87 34.26 -3.87
N LEU A 147 3.68 34.50 -5.17
CA LEU A 147 4.24 35.60 -5.95
C LEU A 147 3.13 36.55 -6.39
#